data_AF-A0A9W4S8H4-F1
#
_entry.id   AF-A0A9W4S8H4-F1
#
_cell.length_a   1.000
_cell.length_b   1.000
_cell.length_c   1.000
_cell.angle_alpha   90.00
_cell.angle_beta   90.00
_cell.angle_gamma   90.00
#
_symmetry.space_group_name_H-M   'P 1'
#
loop_
_entity.id
_entity.type
_entity.pdbx_description
1 polymer ?
#
loop_
_entity_poly.entity_id
_entity_poly.type
_entity_poly.pdbx_seq_one_letter_code
_entity_poly.pdbx_strand_id
1 'polypeptide(L)'
;IGRDRYCIKIPSTGPALNAAKILSSEGIPTLGTALFSLPQAIACSQAGMLYISPYYNAHDEPDTLWPNVEDPATQHPMSARIVQIIETYKRLYKETGKEQPLVKNASFISAKEAMAAGEMGCHSATISHTVLDQLAKLEYDGTKQPGEGTPKPVHVYKNAGPCPERLKKLANVDPLAAAEWDGKLASTDIDYLANGGAELTKAIEADPISTTRLADALKLFIGGEERSKAKVEEVLKQI
;
A
#
# COMPACT_ATOMS: atom_id res chain seq x y z
N ILE A 1 -2.12 -2.45 -27.10
CA ILE A 1 -2.64 -2.45 -25.71
C ILE A 1 -3.09 -1.02 -25.41
N GLY A 2 -4.37 -0.79 -25.09
CA GLY A 2 -4.91 0.54 -24.78
C GLY A 2 -4.47 1.06 -23.41
N ARG A 3 -4.62 2.37 -23.15
CA ARG A 3 -4.22 2.99 -21.86
C ARG A 3 -5.06 2.49 -20.68
N ASP A 4 -6.27 2.02 -20.95
CA ASP A 4 -7.18 1.38 -20.00
C ASP A 4 -6.74 -0.05 -19.59
N ARG A 5 -5.73 -0.61 -20.25
CA ARG A 5 -5.27 -1.99 -20.07
C ARG A 5 -3.92 -2.13 -19.36
N TYR A 6 -3.30 -1.01 -18.98
CA TYR A 6 -2.05 -1.02 -18.21
C TYR A 6 -2.10 -0.01 -17.07
N CYS A 7 -1.13 -0.11 -16.16
CA CYS A 7 -0.91 0.87 -15.10
C CYS A 7 0.58 0.95 -14.82
N ILE A 8 1.16 2.16 -14.83
CA ILE A 8 2.59 2.36 -14.61
C ILE A 8 2.87 2.34 -13.11
N LYS A 9 3.64 1.35 -12.67
CA LYS A 9 3.99 1.15 -11.26
C LYS A 9 5.20 2.01 -10.91
N ILE A 10 5.05 2.90 -9.93
CA ILE A 10 6.04 3.92 -9.57
C ILE A 10 6.33 3.83 -8.07
N PRO A 11 7.61 3.70 -7.64
CA PRO A 11 7.95 3.74 -6.22
C PRO A 11 7.50 5.07 -5.57
N SER A 12 6.96 5.01 -4.36
CA SER A 12 6.32 6.17 -3.71
C SER A 12 7.35 7.10 -3.06
N THR A 13 8.22 7.70 -3.88
CA THR A 13 9.26 8.67 -3.49
C THR A 13 8.90 10.07 -4.00
N GLY A 14 9.48 11.12 -3.40
CA GLY A 14 9.20 12.52 -3.77
C GLY A 14 9.33 12.80 -5.28
N PRO A 15 10.51 12.55 -5.89
CA PRO A 15 10.71 12.79 -7.32
C PRO A 15 9.81 11.92 -8.20
N ALA A 16 9.61 10.65 -7.83
CA ALA A 16 8.85 9.70 -8.62
C ALA A 16 7.34 10.04 -8.62
N LEU A 17 6.78 10.49 -7.50
CA LEU A 17 5.39 10.91 -7.43
C LEU A 17 5.14 12.26 -8.10
N ASN A 18 6.15 13.14 -8.18
CA ASN A 18 6.08 14.33 -9.04
C ASN A 18 5.97 13.95 -10.52
N ALA A 19 6.74 12.95 -10.98
CA ALA A 19 6.57 12.40 -12.32
C ALA A 19 5.19 11.74 -12.51
N ALA A 20 4.70 11.03 -11.49
CA ALA A 20 3.37 10.43 -11.52
C ALA A 20 2.25 11.47 -11.72
N LYS A 21 2.36 12.65 -11.09
CA LYS A 21 1.41 13.76 -11.27
C LYS A 21 1.32 14.21 -12.73
N ILE A 22 2.46 14.29 -13.42
CA ILE A 22 2.52 14.63 -14.85
C ILE A 22 1.82 13.54 -15.67
N LEU A 23 2.17 12.28 -15.46
CA LEU A 23 1.56 11.13 -16.16
C LEU A 23 0.04 11.08 -15.95
N SER A 24 -0.42 11.28 -14.72
CA SER A 24 -1.85 11.31 -14.38
C SER A 24 -2.56 12.45 -15.13
N SER A 25 -1.95 13.63 -15.25
CA SER A 25 -2.52 14.75 -16.01
C SER A 25 -2.61 14.49 -17.52
N GLU A 26 -1.77 13.60 -18.05
CA GLU A 26 -1.81 13.13 -19.44
C GLU A 26 -2.76 11.94 -19.65
N GLY A 27 -3.48 11.51 -18.62
CA GLY A 27 -4.38 10.36 -18.66
C GLY A 27 -3.66 9.01 -18.72
N ILE A 28 -2.44 8.93 -18.18
CA ILE A 28 -1.69 7.68 -18.03
C ILE A 28 -1.90 7.17 -16.61
N PRO A 29 -2.56 6.01 -16.41
CA PRO A 29 -2.85 5.50 -15.07
C PRO A 29 -1.56 5.04 -14.37
N THR A 30 -1.38 5.47 -13.13
CA THR A 30 -0.22 5.15 -12.30
C THR A 30 -0.61 4.41 -11.01
N LEU A 31 0.31 3.60 -10.48
CA LEU A 31 0.18 2.88 -9.21
C LEU A 31 1.37 3.19 -8.30
N GLY A 32 1.11 3.69 -7.08
CA GLY A 32 2.15 3.93 -6.07
C GLY A 32 2.57 2.63 -5.39
N THR A 33 3.84 2.25 -5.49
CA THR A 33 4.38 1.03 -4.85
C THR A 33 5.50 1.35 -3.86
N ALA A 34 6.08 0.35 -3.19
CA ALA A 34 7.03 0.54 -2.10
C ALA A 34 6.49 1.58 -1.09
N LEU A 35 5.24 1.37 -0.68
CA LEU A 35 4.47 2.25 0.19
C LEU A 35 4.35 1.59 1.56
N PHE A 36 4.84 2.29 2.58
CA PHE A 36 5.00 1.80 3.95
C PHE A 36 4.40 2.74 4.99
N SER A 37 4.00 3.97 4.62
CA SER A 37 3.44 4.96 5.56
C SER A 37 2.34 5.82 4.96
N LEU A 38 1.60 6.51 5.85
CA LEU A 38 0.51 7.41 5.49
C LEU A 38 0.97 8.63 4.65
N PRO A 39 2.11 9.30 4.91
CA PRO A 39 2.62 10.37 4.05
C PRO A 39 2.74 9.95 2.58
N GLN A 40 3.25 8.74 2.31
CA GLN A 40 3.36 8.23 0.95
C GLN A 40 1.98 8.04 0.31
N ALA A 41 0.98 7.56 1.05
CA ALA A 41 -0.38 7.43 0.54
C ALA A 41 -1.01 8.80 0.24
N ILE A 42 -0.88 9.77 1.13
CA ILE A 42 -1.37 11.15 0.90
C ILE A 42 -0.71 11.73 -0.36
N ALA A 43 0.61 11.57 -0.52
CA ALA A 43 1.32 12.02 -1.72
C ALA A 43 0.83 11.32 -3.01
N CYS A 44 0.52 10.02 -2.94
CA CYS A 44 -0.07 9.29 -4.07
C CYS A 44 -1.47 9.83 -4.44
N SER A 45 -2.28 10.21 -3.45
CA SER A 45 -3.56 10.89 -3.68
C SER A 45 -3.35 12.26 -4.35
N GLN A 46 -2.40 13.06 -3.84
CA GLN A 46 -2.03 14.36 -4.42
C GLN A 46 -1.49 14.24 -5.86
N ALA A 47 -0.88 13.11 -6.21
CA ALA A 47 -0.38 12.81 -7.56
C ALA A 47 -1.46 12.28 -8.51
N GLY A 48 -2.70 12.12 -8.04
CA GLY A 48 -3.83 11.64 -8.85
C GLY A 48 -3.68 10.20 -9.32
N MET A 49 -2.98 9.36 -8.54
CA MET A 49 -2.73 7.97 -8.92
C MET A 49 -4.02 7.14 -8.89
N LEU A 50 -4.12 6.14 -9.77
CA LEU A 50 -5.29 5.26 -9.84
C LEU A 50 -5.30 4.22 -8.70
N TYR A 51 -4.11 3.70 -8.35
CA TYR A 51 -3.94 2.69 -7.33
C TYR A 51 -2.78 3.04 -6.39
N ILE A 52 -2.82 2.47 -5.19
CA ILE A 52 -1.63 2.31 -4.36
C ILE A 52 -1.48 0.86 -3.92
N SER A 53 -0.25 0.41 -3.71
CA SER A 53 0.06 -0.89 -3.13
C SER A 53 0.93 -0.75 -1.89
N PRO A 54 0.30 -0.50 -0.72
CA PRO A 54 0.96 -0.69 0.56
C PRO A 54 1.45 -2.13 0.70
N TYR A 55 2.69 -2.31 1.16
CA TYR A 55 3.28 -3.63 1.36
C TYR A 55 3.06 -4.09 2.79
N TYR A 56 2.35 -5.20 2.94
CA TYR A 56 2.04 -5.79 4.24
C TYR A 56 3.31 -6.32 4.89
N ASN A 57 4.07 -7.18 4.22
CA ASN A 57 5.39 -7.65 4.69
C ASN A 57 6.56 -7.03 3.89
N ALA A 58 7.75 -6.96 4.50
CA ALA A 58 9.00 -6.71 3.78
C ALA A 58 9.49 -8.00 3.10
N HIS A 59 10.37 -7.89 2.11
CA HIS A 59 10.86 -9.03 1.35
C HIS A 59 12.05 -9.76 2.02
N ASP A 60 12.86 -9.07 2.83
CA ASP A 60 14.16 -9.57 3.32
C ASP A 60 14.41 -9.39 4.83
N GLU A 61 13.36 -9.15 5.63
CA GLU A 61 13.55 -8.80 7.05
C GLU A 61 13.41 -9.99 8.00
N PRO A 62 14.16 -9.98 9.14
CA PRO A 62 14.13 -11.05 10.12
C PRO A 62 12.74 -11.23 10.73
N ASP A 63 12.41 -12.48 11.10
CA ASP A 63 11.14 -12.93 11.69
C ASP A 63 10.63 -12.07 12.87
N THR A 64 11.48 -11.23 13.46
CA THR A 64 11.18 -10.32 14.57
C THR A 64 10.26 -9.14 14.21
N LEU A 65 10.18 -8.74 12.93
CA LEU A 65 9.25 -7.70 12.46
C LEU A 65 7.93 -8.26 11.91
N TRP A 66 7.89 -9.56 11.58
CA TRP A 66 6.76 -10.21 10.90
C TRP A 66 6.20 -11.33 11.77
N PRO A 67 5.36 -10.99 12.75
CA PRO A 67 4.81 -12.00 13.61
C PRO A 67 3.81 -12.84 12.81
N ASN A 68 4.00 -14.16 12.78
CA ASN A 68 2.95 -15.10 12.42
C ASN A 68 1.87 -15.04 13.51
N VAL A 69 0.99 -14.06 13.37
CA VAL A 69 -0.06 -13.76 14.34
C VAL A 69 -1.30 -14.58 14.05
N GLU A 70 -2.09 -14.77 15.11
CA GLU A 70 -3.37 -15.47 15.00
C GLU A 70 -4.36 -14.67 14.14
N ASP A 71 -4.40 -13.34 14.35
CA ASP A 71 -5.31 -12.41 13.70
C ASP A 71 -4.55 -11.22 13.08
N PRO A 72 -4.12 -11.33 11.81
CA PRO A 72 -3.37 -10.28 11.15
C PRO A 72 -4.09 -8.94 11.10
N ALA A 73 -5.42 -8.90 10.99
CA ALA A 73 -6.16 -7.65 10.88
C ALA A 73 -5.99 -6.76 12.12
N THR A 74 -5.83 -7.35 13.32
CA THR A 74 -5.66 -6.59 14.57
C THR A 74 -4.25 -6.60 15.14
N GLN A 75 -3.44 -7.62 14.84
CA GLN A 75 -2.16 -7.87 15.51
C GLN A 75 -0.95 -7.57 14.62
N HIS A 76 -1.11 -7.58 13.29
CA HIS A 76 0.00 -7.32 12.40
C HIS A 76 0.35 -5.81 12.42
N PRO A 77 1.63 -5.44 12.56
CA PRO A 77 2.01 -4.04 12.79
C PRO A 77 1.62 -3.09 11.65
N MET A 78 1.66 -3.55 10.39
CA MET A 78 1.20 -2.74 9.25
C MET A 78 -0.31 -2.50 9.21
N SER A 79 -1.14 -3.28 9.90
CA SER A 79 -2.60 -3.15 9.84
C SER A 79 -3.08 -1.78 10.30
N ALA A 80 -2.40 -1.20 11.29
CA ALA A 80 -2.65 0.16 11.74
C ALA A 80 -2.50 1.18 10.60
N ARG A 81 -1.39 1.14 9.87
CA ARG A 81 -1.14 2.04 8.74
C ARG A 81 -2.12 1.80 7.59
N ILE A 82 -2.52 0.55 7.31
CA ILE A 82 -3.55 0.27 6.30
C ILE A 82 -4.90 0.89 6.68
N VAL A 83 -5.35 0.70 7.92
CA VAL A 83 -6.61 1.30 8.41
C VAL A 83 -6.54 2.82 8.37
N GLN A 84 -5.44 3.43 8.81
CA GLN A 84 -5.23 4.88 8.73
C GLN A 84 -5.30 5.40 7.29
N ILE A 85 -4.71 4.71 6.31
CA ILE A 85 -4.77 5.07 4.89
C ILE A 85 -6.22 5.01 4.38
N ILE A 86 -6.93 3.92 4.67
CA ILE A 86 -8.33 3.73 4.24
C ILE A 86 -9.23 4.83 4.83
N GLU A 87 -9.13 5.08 6.13
CA GLU A 87 -9.94 6.10 6.80
C GLU A 87 -9.58 7.51 6.31
N THR A 88 -8.29 7.79 6.05
CA THR A 88 -7.85 9.06 5.47
C THR A 88 -8.44 9.27 4.07
N TYR A 89 -8.44 8.25 3.22
CA TYR A 89 -9.05 8.35 1.88
C TYR A 89 -10.57 8.51 1.94
N LYS A 90 -11.26 7.78 2.82
CA LYS A 90 -12.72 8.00 3.04
C LYS A 90 -13.00 9.43 3.47
N ARG A 91 -12.20 9.98 4.40
CA ARG A 91 -12.31 11.36 4.87
C ARG A 91 -12.07 12.36 3.74
N LEU A 92 -10.96 12.23 3.00
CA LEU A 92 -10.62 13.10 1.88
C LEU A 92 -11.70 13.11 0.79
N TYR A 93 -12.26 11.94 0.45
CA TYR A 93 -13.38 11.86 -0.48
C TYR A 93 -14.60 12.62 0.04
N LYS A 94 -14.97 12.42 1.31
CA LYS A 94 -16.11 13.11 1.94
C LYS A 94 -15.94 14.64 1.97
N GLU A 95 -14.73 15.11 2.25
CA GLU A 95 -14.41 16.54 2.35
C GLU A 95 -14.31 17.23 0.98
N THR A 96 -13.79 16.54 -0.04
CA THR A 96 -13.41 17.17 -1.31
C THR A 96 -14.24 16.72 -2.52
N GLY A 97 -14.97 15.61 -2.41
CA GLY A 97 -15.64 14.95 -3.53
C GLY A 97 -14.71 14.34 -4.58
N LYS A 98 -13.39 14.37 -4.36
CA LYS A 98 -12.39 13.85 -5.30
C LYS A 98 -12.12 12.37 -5.05
N GLU A 99 -12.07 11.59 -6.13
CA GLU A 99 -11.62 10.20 -6.06
C GLU A 99 -10.25 10.07 -5.42
N GLN A 100 -10.09 9.00 -4.65
CA GLN A 100 -8.82 8.65 -4.01
C GLN A 100 -8.24 7.39 -4.67
N PRO A 101 -6.93 7.14 -4.56
CA PRO A 101 -6.32 5.95 -5.14
C PRO A 101 -6.90 4.67 -4.54
N LEU A 102 -7.26 3.72 -5.40
CA LEU A 102 -7.72 2.41 -4.95
C LEU A 102 -6.58 1.66 -4.24
N VAL A 103 -6.77 1.39 -2.95
CA VAL A 103 -5.87 0.56 -2.13
C VAL A 103 -5.87 -0.91 -2.60
N LYS A 104 -4.77 -1.32 -3.23
CA LYS A 104 -4.43 -2.69 -3.66
C LYS A 104 -3.29 -3.23 -2.77
N ASN A 105 -3.62 -3.71 -1.58
CA ASN A 105 -2.64 -4.19 -0.61
C ASN A 105 -1.89 -5.43 -1.15
N ALA A 106 -0.61 -5.58 -0.82
CA ALA A 106 0.29 -6.54 -1.45
C ALA A 106 1.32 -7.07 -0.45
N SER A 107 2.14 -8.03 -0.88
CA SER A 107 3.23 -8.61 -0.06
C SER A 107 2.73 -9.43 1.13
N PHE A 108 1.77 -10.33 0.88
CA PHE A 108 1.30 -11.31 1.87
C PHE A 108 2.14 -12.58 1.83
N ILE A 109 2.36 -13.19 2.99
CA ILE A 109 3.02 -14.50 3.13
C ILE A 109 2.06 -15.62 3.55
N SER A 110 0.83 -15.28 3.94
CA SER A 110 -0.20 -16.27 4.28
C SER A 110 -1.61 -15.88 3.81
N ALA A 111 -2.48 -16.88 3.69
CA ALA A 111 -3.91 -16.68 3.39
C ALA A 111 -4.62 -15.78 4.41
N LYS A 112 -4.27 -15.89 5.70
CA LYS A 112 -4.87 -15.08 6.77
C LYS A 112 -4.62 -13.58 6.55
N GLU A 113 -3.42 -13.21 6.12
CA GLU A 113 -3.07 -11.81 5.84
C GLU A 113 -3.80 -11.28 4.61
N ALA A 114 -3.93 -12.11 3.56
CA ALA A 114 -4.69 -11.74 2.38
C ALA A 114 -6.19 -11.53 2.71
N MET A 115 -6.76 -12.32 3.62
CA MET A 115 -8.13 -12.12 4.11
C MET A 115 -8.26 -10.86 4.96
N ALA A 116 -7.29 -10.58 5.84
CA ALA A 116 -7.26 -9.38 6.66
C ALA A 116 -7.31 -8.09 5.81
N ALA A 117 -6.70 -8.09 4.62
CA ALA A 117 -6.78 -6.96 3.70
C ALA A 117 -8.22 -6.56 3.35
N GLY A 118 -9.09 -7.55 3.09
CA GLY A 118 -10.50 -7.31 2.80
C GLY A 118 -11.25 -6.71 3.99
N GLU A 119 -10.97 -7.20 5.20
CA GLU A 119 -11.60 -6.71 6.42
C GLU A 119 -11.17 -5.27 6.77
N MET A 120 -9.91 -4.93 6.56
CA MET A 120 -9.42 -3.55 6.73
C MET A 120 -9.99 -2.58 5.68
N GLY A 121 -10.71 -3.09 4.67
CA GLY A 121 -11.37 -2.29 3.64
C GLY A 121 -10.54 -2.06 2.38
N CYS A 122 -9.49 -2.85 2.14
CA CYS A 122 -8.74 -2.76 0.89
C CYS A 122 -9.63 -3.13 -0.30
N HIS A 123 -9.52 -2.39 -1.40
CA HIS A 123 -10.36 -2.58 -2.58
C HIS A 123 -9.94 -3.79 -3.42
N SER A 124 -8.67 -4.17 -3.33
CA SER A 124 -8.11 -5.36 -3.99
C SER A 124 -6.84 -5.82 -3.29
N ALA A 125 -6.37 -7.01 -3.65
CA ALA A 125 -5.15 -7.63 -3.14
C ALA A 125 -4.26 -8.09 -4.30
N THR A 126 -2.95 -7.97 -4.15
CA THR A 126 -1.97 -8.66 -5.01
C THR A 126 -1.46 -9.88 -4.25
N ILE A 127 -1.73 -11.08 -4.78
CA ILE A 127 -1.53 -12.35 -4.09
C ILE A 127 -0.50 -13.18 -4.87
N SER A 128 0.48 -13.75 -4.17
CA SER A 128 1.46 -14.66 -4.77
C SER A 128 0.83 -16.00 -5.10
N HIS A 129 1.48 -16.80 -5.96
CA HIS A 129 1.01 -18.16 -6.27
C HIS A 129 0.83 -19.00 -4.99
N THR A 130 1.78 -18.95 -4.06
CA THR A 130 1.74 -19.68 -2.80
C THR A 130 0.54 -19.31 -1.95
N VAL A 131 0.27 -18.01 -1.77
CA VAL A 131 -0.86 -17.56 -0.95
C VAL A 131 -2.19 -17.84 -1.66
N LEU A 132 -2.23 -17.76 -3.00
CA LEU A 132 -3.43 -18.10 -3.77
C LEU A 132 -3.78 -19.59 -3.64
N ASP A 133 -2.78 -20.48 -3.66
CA ASP A 133 -2.98 -21.92 -3.44
C ASP A 133 -3.47 -22.22 -2.03
N GLN A 134 -2.94 -21.53 -1.01
CA GLN A 134 -3.46 -21.63 0.36
C GLN A 134 -4.93 -21.20 0.46
N LEU A 135 -5.30 -20.07 -0.16
CA LEU A 135 -6.68 -19.59 -0.19
C LEU A 135 -7.62 -20.57 -0.90
N ALA A 136 -7.17 -21.16 -2.02
CA ALA A 136 -7.98 -22.12 -2.77
C ALA A 136 -8.28 -23.41 -2.00
N LYS A 137 -7.41 -23.78 -1.05
CA LYS A 137 -7.55 -24.96 -0.18
C LYS A 137 -8.22 -24.67 1.16
N LEU A 138 -8.43 -23.39 1.47
CA LEU A 138 -9.03 -22.99 2.75
C LEU A 138 -10.53 -23.25 2.73
N GLU A 139 -11.01 -24.10 3.64
CA GLU A 139 -12.44 -24.21 3.91
C GLU A 139 -12.91 -22.97 4.69
N TYR A 140 -13.90 -22.27 4.15
CA TYR A 140 -14.47 -21.08 4.79
C TYR A 140 -15.29 -21.48 6.02
N ASP A 141 -14.97 -20.87 7.15
CA ASP A 141 -15.64 -20.97 8.45
C ASP A 141 -16.06 -19.56 8.88
N GLY A 142 -17.32 -19.21 8.59
CA GLY A 142 -17.91 -17.91 8.92
C GLY A 142 -17.93 -17.59 10.43
N THR A 143 -17.70 -18.57 11.31
CA THR A 143 -17.54 -18.32 12.75
C THR A 143 -16.16 -17.77 13.11
N LYS A 144 -15.16 -17.98 12.25
CA LYS A 144 -13.76 -17.57 12.47
C LYS A 144 -13.30 -16.49 11.52
N GLN A 145 -13.91 -16.37 10.35
CA GLN A 145 -13.48 -15.45 9.32
C GLN A 145 -14.57 -14.42 8.99
N PRO A 146 -14.23 -13.11 8.98
CA PRO A 146 -15.19 -12.04 8.74
C PRO A 146 -15.69 -12.07 7.29
N GLY A 147 -16.85 -11.44 7.04
CA GLY A 147 -17.29 -11.09 5.68
C GLY A 147 -18.46 -11.88 5.11
N GLU A 148 -19.10 -12.78 5.88
CA GLU A 148 -20.33 -13.41 5.41
C GLU A 148 -21.42 -12.35 5.16
N GLY A 149 -21.99 -12.34 3.95
CA GLY A 149 -23.16 -11.53 3.62
C GLY A 149 -22.95 -10.02 3.46
N THR A 150 -21.73 -9.49 3.49
CA THR A 150 -21.49 -8.05 3.24
C THR A 150 -21.24 -7.79 1.75
N PRO A 151 -22.16 -7.14 1.02
CA PRO A 151 -21.95 -6.84 -0.40
C PRO A 151 -20.84 -5.80 -0.58
N LYS A 152 -20.12 -5.88 -1.71
CA LYS A 152 -19.18 -4.82 -2.08
C LYS A 152 -19.94 -3.50 -2.28
N PRO A 153 -19.38 -2.37 -1.82
CA PRO A 153 -20.00 -1.07 -2.03
C PRO A 153 -20.10 -0.78 -3.54
N VAL A 154 -21.20 -0.17 -3.98
CA VAL A 154 -21.39 0.26 -5.38
C VAL A 154 -20.28 1.22 -5.80
N HIS A 155 -19.93 2.13 -4.90
CA HIS A 155 -18.80 3.03 -5.05
C HIS A 155 -17.95 3.00 -3.78
N VAL A 156 -16.65 2.76 -3.92
CA VAL A 156 -15.79 2.39 -2.80
C VAL A 156 -15.66 3.47 -1.71
N TYR A 157 -15.70 4.75 -2.07
CA TYR A 157 -15.67 5.85 -1.10
C TYR A 157 -17.06 6.42 -0.76
N LYS A 158 -17.88 6.74 -1.77
CA LYS A 158 -19.25 7.27 -1.57
C LYS A 158 -20.16 6.34 -0.76
N ASN A 159 -20.00 5.03 -0.92
CA ASN A 159 -20.80 4.02 -0.22
C ASN A 159 -19.94 3.20 0.74
N ALA A 160 -18.81 3.75 1.19
CA ALA A 160 -17.94 3.08 2.15
C ALA A 160 -18.70 2.78 3.45
N GLY A 161 -18.67 1.53 3.89
CA GLY A 161 -19.10 1.16 5.23
C GLY A 161 -18.20 1.76 6.32
N PRO A 162 -18.67 1.81 7.57
CA PRO A 162 -17.85 2.23 8.70
C PRO A 162 -16.66 1.26 8.86
N CYS A 163 -15.56 1.75 9.45
CA CYS A 163 -14.49 0.87 9.93
C CYS A 163 -15.08 -0.15 10.92
N PRO A 164 -14.80 -1.47 10.76
CA PRO A 164 -15.27 -2.48 11.70
C PRO A 164 -14.90 -2.14 13.15
N GLU A 165 -15.82 -2.37 14.10
CA GLU A 165 -15.66 -1.93 15.50
C GLU A 165 -14.31 -2.37 16.10
N ARG A 166 -13.94 -3.63 15.87
CA ARG A 166 -12.69 -4.21 16.39
C ARG A 166 -11.41 -3.61 15.80
N LEU A 167 -11.51 -2.95 14.64
CA LEU A 167 -10.39 -2.29 13.96
C LEU A 167 -10.30 -0.79 14.26
N LYS A 168 -11.32 -0.15 14.83
CA LYS A 168 -11.34 1.30 15.09
C LYS A 168 -10.14 1.80 15.90
N LYS A 169 -9.67 1.01 16.86
CA LYS A 169 -8.49 1.36 17.68
C LYS A 169 -7.22 1.55 16.84
N LEU A 170 -7.11 0.86 15.71
CA LEU A 170 -5.96 0.88 14.83
C LEU A 170 -5.76 2.23 14.14
N ALA A 171 -6.83 3.02 13.99
CA ALA A 171 -6.74 4.36 13.41
C ALA A 171 -5.94 5.34 14.30
N ASN A 172 -5.73 5.03 15.58
CA ASN A 172 -5.12 5.93 16.57
C ASN A 172 -3.80 5.41 17.15
N VAL A 173 -3.25 4.33 16.60
CA VAL A 173 -1.96 3.75 17.03
C VAL A 173 -1.09 3.51 15.81
N ASP A 174 0.23 3.53 15.97
CA ASP A 174 1.16 3.06 14.93
C ASP A 174 2.29 2.27 15.60
N PRO A 175 2.21 0.91 15.60
CA PRO A 175 3.24 0.05 16.19
C PRO A 175 4.61 0.17 15.50
N LEU A 176 4.68 0.78 14.32
CA LEU A 176 5.90 0.95 13.52
C LEU A 176 6.46 2.37 13.58
N ALA A 177 5.81 3.27 14.32
CA ALA A 177 6.28 4.63 14.44
C ALA A 177 7.62 4.73 15.19
N ALA A 178 8.37 5.78 14.90
CA ALA A 178 9.59 6.11 15.64
C ALA A 178 9.29 6.33 17.13
N ALA A 179 10.29 6.15 17.99
CA ALA A 179 10.13 6.33 19.43
C ALA A 179 9.68 7.77 19.80
N GLU A 180 10.00 8.73 18.94
CA GLU A 180 9.71 10.15 19.07
C GLU A 180 8.39 10.57 18.41
N TRP A 181 7.57 9.62 17.95
CA TRP A 181 6.29 9.92 17.31
C TRP A 181 5.34 10.66 18.27
N ASP A 182 4.80 11.78 17.82
CA ASP A 182 3.96 12.69 18.60
C ASP A 182 2.49 12.23 18.73
N GLY A 183 2.18 11.01 18.26
CA GLY A 183 0.85 10.43 18.25
C GLY A 183 -0.08 11.05 17.21
N LYS A 184 0.40 11.95 16.33
CA LYS A 184 -0.41 12.57 15.30
C LYS A 184 -0.22 11.88 13.96
N LEU A 185 -1.33 11.70 13.24
CA LEU A 185 -1.30 11.25 11.87
C LEU A 185 -0.73 12.34 10.95
N ALA A 186 -0.13 11.91 9.85
CA ALA A 186 0.32 12.79 8.78
C ALA A 186 -0.81 13.73 8.31
N SER A 187 -0.52 15.03 8.26
CA SER A 187 -1.50 16.03 7.86
C SER A 187 -1.79 15.97 6.36
N THR A 188 -3.06 16.04 5.99
CA THR A 188 -3.49 16.18 4.59
C THR A 188 -3.34 17.58 4.03
N ASP A 189 -3.01 18.56 4.88
CA ASP A 189 -2.79 19.96 4.48
C ASP A 189 -1.37 20.21 3.96
N ILE A 190 -0.45 19.26 4.18
CA ILE A 190 0.92 19.32 3.66
C ILE A 190 0.91 18.95 2.18
N ASP A 191 1.44 19.81 1.31
CA ASP A 191 1.73 19.45 -0.08
C ASP A 191 3.01 18.60 -0.13
N TYR A 192 2.82 17.28 -0.12
CA TYR A 192 3.91 16.31 -0.17
C TYR A 192 4.58 16.22 -1.55
N LEU A 193 4.07 16.91 -2.57
CA LEU A 193 4.68 16.98 -3.89
C LEU A 193 5.46 18.27 -4.12
N ALA A 194 5.23 19.31 -3.32
CA ALA A 194 5.94 20.57 -3.40
C ALA A 194 7.47 20.38 -3.34
N ASN A 195 8.20 21.25 -4.06
CA ASN A 195 9.66 21.26 -4.10
C ASN A 195 10.28 19.91 -4.45
N GLY A 196 9.70 19.18 -5.42
CA GLY A 196 10.16 17.84 -5.79
C GLY A 196 9.85 16.75 -4.75
N GLY A 197 8.94 17.04 -3.82
CA GLY A 197 8.52 16.14 -2.75
C GLY A 197 9.40 16.22 -1.50
N ALA A 198 9.91 17.41 -1.17
CA ALA A 198 10.80 17.61 -0.02
C ALA A 198 10.17 17.18 1.32
N GLU A 199 8.90 17.54 1.55
CA GLU A 199 8.18 17.13 2.77
C GLU A 199 7.90 15.62 2.80
N LEU A 200 7.74 14.98 1.63
CA LEU A 200 7.59 13.53 1.57
C LEU A 200 8.90 12.84 1.95
N THR A 201 10.02 13.31 1.39
CA THR A 201 11.34 12.79 1.72
C THR A 201 11.61 12.92 3.21
N LYS A 202 11.37 14.10 3.80
CA LYS A 202 11.50 14.33 5.24
C LYS A 202 10.62 13.41 6.08
N ALA A 203 9.37 13.20 5.66
CA ALA A 203 8.46 12.31 6.37
C ALA A 203 8.88 10.83 6.29
N ILE A 204 9.46 10.40 5.17
CA ILE A 204 10.03 9.06 5.01
C ILE A 204 11.26 8.91 5.92
N GLU A 205 12.19 9.87 5.89
CA GLU A 205 13.42 9.87 6.69
C GLU A 205 13.17 9.88 8.20
N ALA A 206 12.06 10.49 8.64
CA ALA A 206 11.64 10.51 10.04
C ALA A 206 11.01 9.17 10.51
N ASP A 207 10.72 8.24 9.59
CA ASP A 207 10.16 6.92 9.88
C ASP A 207 11.20 5.83 9.54
N PRO A 208 11.90 5.26 10.54
CA PRO A 208 12.95 4.27 10.32
C PRO A 208 12.49 3.04 9.53
N ILE A 209 11.23 2.62 9.72
CA ILE A 209 10.65 1.47 9.01
C ILE A 209 10.41 1.83 7.54
N SER A 210 9.83 3.00 7.27
CA SER A 210 9.66 3.45 5.88
C SER A 210 10.98 3.66 5.16
N THR A 211 11.97 4.27 5.84
CA THR A 211 13.30 4.51 5.29
C THR A 211 13.97 3.22 4.87
N THR A 212 14.07 2.26 5.80
CA THR A 212 14.74 0.97 5.56
C THR A 212 14.03 0.18 4.47
N ARG A 213 12.72 -0.01 4.59
CA ARG A 213 11.95 -0.83 3.64
C ARG A 213 11.90 -0.24 2.24
N LEU A 214 11.90 1.09 2.12
CA LEU A 214 12.00 1.76 0.83
C LEU A 214 13.37 1.54 0.20
N ALA A 215 14.45 1.69 0.96
CA ALA A 215 15.80 1.43 0.47
C ALA A 215 15.95 -0.02 -0.01
N ASP A 216 15.46 -1.00 0.77
CA ASP A 216 15.52 -2.41 0.41
C ASP A 216 14.69 -2.74 -0.83
N ALA A 217 13.46 -2.20 -0.91
CA ALA A 217 12.61 -2.39 -2.09
C ALA A 217 13.27 -1.83 -3.36
N LEU A 218 13.86 -0.64 -3.29
CA LEU A 218 14.56 -0.03 -4.42
C LEU A 218 15.79 -0.84 -4.82
N LYS A 219 16.59 -1.29 -3.86
CA LYS A 219 17.76 -2.17 -4.10
C LYS A 219 17.34 -3.46 -4.79
N LEU A 220 16.24 -4.09 -4.35
CA LEU A 220 15.71 -5.30 -4.97
C LEU A 220 15.25 -5.05 -6.41
N PHE A 221 14.55 -3.95 -6.67
CA PHE A 221 14.07 -3.61 -8.01
C PHE A 221 15.22 -3.35 -8.97
N ILE A 222 16.20 -2.53 -8.57
CA ILE A 222 17.40 -2.24 -9.37
C ILE A 222 18.19 -3.53 -9.63
N GLY A 223 18.41 -4.35 -8.61
CA GLY A 223 19.10 -5.63 -8.79
C GLY A 223 18.34 -6.58 -9.74
N GLY A 224 17.00 -6.54 -9.74
CA GLY A 224 16.18 -7.25 -10.72
C GLY A 224 16.38 -6.75 -12.15
N GLU A 225 16.34 -5.44 -12.33
CA GLU A 225 16.59 -4.77 -13.62
C GLU A 225 17.98 -5.10 -14.17
N GLU A 226 19.03 -5.01 -13.35
CA GLU A 226 20.40 -5.31 -13.74
C GLU A 226 20.58 -6.77 -14.16
N ARG A 227 19.99 -7.72 -13.42
CA ARG A 227 20.01 -9.15 -13.80
C ARG A 227 19.28 -9.39 -15.11
N SER A 228 18.11 -8.77 -15.31
CA SER A 228 17.37 -8.86 -16.57
C SER A 228 18.16 -8.28 -17.74
N LYS A 229 18.76 -7.11 -17.57
CA LYS A 229 19.63 -6.46 -18.56
C LYS A 229 20.79 -7.36 -18.94
N ALA A 230 21.53 -7.90 -17.96
CA ALA A 230 22.66 -8.79 -18.21
C ALA A 230 22.24 -10.03 -19.04
N LYS A 231 21.06 -10.61 -18.74
CA LYS A 231 20.55 -11.75 -19.51
C LYS A 231 20.19 -11.38 -20.95
N VAL A 232 19.58 -10.22 -21.17
CA VAL A 232 19.29 -9.71 -22.51
C VAL A 232 20.58 -9.49 -23.30
N GLU A 233 21.58 -8.84 -22.69
CA GLU A 233 22.88 -8.59 -23.33
C GLU A 233 23.63 -9.89 -23.66
N GLU A 234 23.53 -10.91 -22.81
CA GLU A 234 24.10 -12.24 -23.09
C GLU A 234 23.48 -12.88 -24.33
N VAL A 235 22.16 -12.79 -24.48
CA VAL A 235 21.44 -13.34 -25.65
C VAL A 235 21.76 -12.55 -26.92
N LEU A 236 21.83 -11.21 -26.83
CA LEU A 236 22.14 -10.37 -27.98
C LEU A 236 23.54 -10.61 -28.56
N LYS A 237 24.50 -11.06 -27.74
CA LYS A 237 25.85 -11.42 -28.21
C LYS A 237 25.88 -12.69 -29.08
N GLN A 238 24.81 -13.47 -29.09
CA GLN A 238 24.70 -14.73 -29.85
C GLN A 238 24.02 -14.54 -31.21
N ILE A 239 23.53 -13.33 -31.52
CA ILE A 239 22.90 -12.94 -32.78
C ILE A 239 23.92 -12.16 -33.62
#